data_AF-A0A0B6ZB33-F1
#
_entry.id   AF-A0A0B6ZB33-F1
#
_cell.length_a   1.000
_cell.length_b   1.000
_cell.length_c   1.000
_cell.angle_alpha   90.00
_cell.angle_beta   90.00
_cell.angle_gamma   90.00
#
_symmetry.space_group_name_H-M   'P 1'
#
loop_
_entity.id
_entity.type
_entity.pdbx_description
1 polymer ?
#
loop_
_entity_poly.entity_id
_entity_poly.type
_entity_poly.pdbx_seq_one_letter_code
_entity_poly.pdbx_strand_id
1 'polypeptide(L)'
;MSSAKFQPAKRLHGTEKNVWVDISRLAVENKALNLGQGFPDFMAPETVISCLRDVANSDNPLLHQYARSFGHPRLVNALAAVYEPHLQRLVDPITDILISVGAYGSLFCIIQGLVNPGDEVSILCWMA
;
A
#
# COMPACT_ATOMS: atom_id res chain seq x y z
N MET A 1 24.77 20.69 26.12
CA MET A 1 25.05 20.11 24.79
C MET A 1 24.72 18.62 24.85
N SER A 2 23.46 18.26 24.58
CA SER A 2 23.06 16.85 24.59
C SER A 2 23.51 16.21 23.28
N SER A 3 24.65 15.51 23.32
CA SER A 3 25.01 14.57 22.27
C SER A 3 24.00 13.43 22.32
N ALA A 4 22.91 13.56 21.55
CA ALA A 4 21.84 12.59 21.54
C ALA A 4 22.38 11.24 21.06
N LYS A 5 22.60 10.35 22.03
CA LYS A 5 23.13 8.98 21.91
C LYS A 5 22.38 8.12 20.89
N PHE A 6 21.14 8.50 20.56
CA PHE A 6 20.30 7.84 19.58
C PHE A 6 19.99 8.82 18.45
N GLN A 7 20.59 8.57 17.29
CA GLN A 7 20.29 9.27 16.05
C GLN A 7 19.55 8.33 15.10
N PRO A 8 18.70 8.85 14.20
CA PRO A 8 18.14 8.05 13.13
C PRO A 8 19.23 7.36 12.30
N ALA A 9 18.88 6.24 11.67
CA ALA A 9 19.78 5.60 10.71
C ALA A 9 20.12 6.60 9.59
N LYS A 10 21.37 6.57 9.09
CA LYS A 10 21.86 7.52 8.07
C LYS A 10 20.96 7.63 6.83
N ARG A 11 20.33 6.52 6.40
CA ARG A 11 19.38 6.47 5.27
C ARG A 11 18.07 7.24 5.49
N LEU A 12 17.79 7.65 6.73
CA LEU A 12 16.63 8.44 7.14
C LEU A 12 16.99 9.92 7.36
N HIS A 13 18.25 10.30 7.14
CA HIS A 13 18.61 11.72 7.22
C HIS A 13 17.91 12.47 6.08
N GLY A 14 17.26 13.61 6.38
CA GLY A 14 16.52 14.41 5.41
C GLY A 14 15.09 13.93 5.12
N THR A 15 14.65 12.81 5.72
CA THR A 15 13.23 12.43 5.69
C THR A 15 12.48 13.20 6.77
N GLU A 16 11.90 14.34 6.40
CA GLU A 16 11.13 15.20 7.30
C GLU A 16 9.61 14.98 7.17
N LYS A 17 8.82 15.91 7.72
CA LYS A 17 7.35 15.87 7.73
C LYS A 17 6.77 15.78 6.33
N ASN A 18 5.73 14.96 6.21
CA ASN A 18 4.99 14.77 4.98
C ASN A 18 3.89 15.85 4.85
N VAL A 19 3.79 16.45 3.66
CA VAL A 19 2.79 17.46 3.30
C VAL A 19 1.34 17.03 3.63
N TRP A 20 1.04 15.74 3.56
CA TRP A 20 -0.31 15.23 3.87
C TRP A 20 -0.72 15.47 5.33
N VAL A 21 0.23 15.51 6.27
CA VAL A 21 -0.05 15.78 7.68
C VAL A 21 -0.53 17.21 7.85
N ASP A 22 0.14 18.16 7.19
CA ASP A 22 -0.19 19.57 7.29
C ASP A 22 -1.48 19.90 6.55
N ILE A 23 -1.66 19.41 5.32
CA ILE A 23 -2.88 19.63 4.53
C ILE A 23 -4.11 19.07 5.26
N SER A 24 -4.02 17.85 5.80
CA SER A 24 -5.15 17.22 6.49
C SER A 24 -5.52 18.00 7.76
N ARG A 25 -4.53 18.44 8.54
CA ARG A 25 -4.75 19.28 9.72
C ARG A 25 -5.44 20.59 9.36
N LEU A 26 -4.94 21.29 8.35
CA LEU A 26 -5.51 22.56 7.89
C LEU A 26 -6.94 22.41 7.37
N ALA A 27 -7.25 21.33 6.64
CA ALA A 27 -8.59 21.07 6.14
C ALA A 27 -9.60 20.92 7.30
N VAL A 28 -9.22 20.22 8.38
CA VAL A 28 -10.06 20.05 9.58
C VAL A 28 -10.20 21.36 10.36
N GLU A 29 -9.09 22.05 10.64
CA GLU A 29 -9.09 23.32 11.39
C GLU A 29 -9.98 24.38 10.72
N ASN A 30 -9.97 24.43 9.38
CA ASN A 30 -10.73 25.42 8.62
C ASN A 30 -12.13 24.93 8.17
N LYS A 31 -12.51 23.69 8.49
CA LYS A 31 -13.74 23.04 7.99
C LYS A 31 -13.89 23.20 6.46
N ALA A 32 -12.78 23.05 5.75
CA ALA A 32 -12.73 23.29 4.32
C ALA A 32 -13.53 22.21 3.57
N LEU A 33 -14.13 22.60 2.43
CA LEU A 33 -14.55 21.62 1.43
C LEU A 33 -13.28 20.95 0.88
N ASN A 34 -13.11 19.67 1.20
CA ASN A 34 -11.87 18.98 0.93
C ASN A 34 -11.90 18.30 -0.45
N LEU A 35 -11.31 18.99 -1.42
CA LEU A 35 -11.08 18.46 -2.77
C LEU A 35 -9.62 18.00 -3.00
N GLY A 36 -8.80 18.02 -1.94
CA GLY A 36 -7.36 17.72 -2.03
C GLY A 36 -7.01 16.27 -1.69
N GLN A 37 -7.85 15.58 -0.93
CA GLN A 37 -7.63 14.18 -0.57
C GLN A 37 -8.22 13.24 -1.64
N GLY A 38 -7.39 12.34 -2.17
CA GLY A 38 -7.76 11.41 -3.24
C GLY A 38 -8.52 10.17 -2.76
N PHE A 39 -9.58 10.34 -1.96
CA PHE A 39 -10.49 9.25 -1.59
C PHE A 39 -11.95 9.71 -1.71
N PRO A 40 -12.89 8.78 -2.00
CA PRO A 40 -14.30 9.14 -2.15
C PRO A 40 -14.94 9.53 -0.81
N ASP A 41 -15.87 10.48 -0.84
CA ASP A 41 -16.72 10.89 0.27
C ASP A 41 -18.07 10.14 0.32
N PHE A 42 -18.24 9.14 -0.56
CA PHE A 42 -19.38 8.25 -0.64
C PHE A 42 -19.01 6.80 -0.30
N MET A 43 -20.02 5.96 -0.10
CA MET A 43 -19.84 4.57 0.30
C MET A 43 -19.21 3.72 -0.81
N ALA A 44 -18.32 2.80 -0.42
CA ALA A 44 -17.84 1.75 -1.29
C ALA A 44 -19.00 0.84 -1.79
N PRO A 45 -18.82 0.08 -2.88
CA PRO A 45 -19.83 -0.86 -3.35
C PRO A 45 -20.26 -1.85 -2.26
N GLU A 46 -21.57 -2.08 -2.12
CA GLU A 46 -22.15 -2.92 -1.06
C GLU A 46 -21.57 -4.35 -1.07
N THR A 47 -21.24 -4.87 -2.24
CA THR A 47 -20.61 -6.18 -2.40
C THR A 47 -19.30 -6.30 -1.62
N VAL A 48 -18.47 -5.25 -1.63
CA VAL A 48 -17.18 -5.22 -0.92
C VAL A 48 -17.42 -5.18 0.60
N ILE A 49 -18.36 -4.34 1.04
CA ILE A 49 -18.72 -4.19 2.45
C ILE A 49 -19.29 -5.51 3.00
N SER A 50 -20.18 -6.15 2.25
CA SER A 50 -20.78 -7.43 2.62
C SER A 50 -19.73 -8.54 2.68
N CYS A 51 -18.82 -8.66 1.71
CA CYS A 51 -17.75 -9.66 1.77
C CYS A 51 -16.85 -9.51 3.01
N LEU A 52 -16.53 -8.27 3.41
CA LEU A 52 -15.76 -8.03 4.63
C LEU A 52 -16.53 -8.47 5.88
N ARG A 53 -17.83 -8.15 5.94
CA ARG A 53 -18.74 -8.56 7.03
C ARG A 53 -18.81 -10.08 7.15
N ASP A 54 -18.93 -10.77 6.02
CA ASP A 54 -19.02 -12.24 5.97
C ASP A 54 -17.73 -12.89 6.47
N VAL A 55 -16.56 -12.35 6.11
CA VAL A 55 -15.27 -12.85 6.60
C VAL A 55 -15.11 -12.59 8.11
N ALA A 56 -15.56 -11.43 8.59
CA ALA A 56 -15.51 -11.10 10.02
C ALA A 56 -16.43 -12.01 10.85
N ASN A 57 -17.61 -12.34 10.34
CA ASN A 57 -18.62 -13.17 11.02
C ASN A 57 -18.49 -14.68 10.71
N SER A 58 -17.48 -15.09 9.94
CA SER A 58 -17.34 -16.47 9.51
C SER A 58 -17.08 -17.42 10.68
N ASP A 59 -17.80 -18.55 10.71
CA ASP A 59 -17.58 -19.64 11.67
C ASP A 59 -16.27 -20.41 11.43
N ASN A 60 -15.59 -20.20 10.30
CA ASN A 60 -14.27 -20.79 10.05
C ASN A 60 -13.16 -20.00 10.78
N PRO A 61 -12.57 -20.55 11.87
CA PRO A 61 -11.58 -19.84 12.66
C PRO A 61 -10.28 -19.57 11.91
N LEU A 62 -9.98 -20.34 10.83
CA LEU A 62 -8.76 -20.18 10.05
C LEU A 62 -8.71 -18.85 9.28
N LEU A 63 -9.86 -18.22 9.01
CA LEU A 63 -9.90 -16.93 8.32
C LEU A 63 -9.35 -15.78 9.17
N HIS A 64 -9.28 -15.97 10.48
CA HIS A 64 -8.76 -14.97 11.43
C HIS A 64 -7.32 -15.27 11.86
N GLN A 65 -6.71 -16.33 11.30
CA GLN A 65 -5.33 -16.71 11.56
C GLN A 65 -4.41 -16.24 10.42
N TYR A 66 -3.10 -16.45 10.59
CA TYR A 66 -2.13 -16.12 9.55
C TYR A 66 -2.42 -16.87 8.24
N ALA A 67 -2.49 -16.10 7.15
CA ALA A 67 -2.46 -16.63 5.80
C ALA A 67 -1.01 -16.97 5.37
N ARG A 68 -0.86 -17.52 4.17
CA ARG A 68 0.45 -17.69 3.50
C ARG A 68 1.18 -16.35 3.42
N SER A 69 2.49 -16.36 3.68
CA SER A 69 3.32 -15.15 3.80
C SER A 69 3.31 -14.22 2.59
N PHE A 70 3.26 -14.76 1.37
CA PHE A 70 3.24 -13.97 0.13
C PHE A 70 1.83 -13.66 -0.39
N GLY A 71 0.79 -13.97 0.40
CA GLY A 71 -0.58 -13.66 0.07
C GLY A 71 -1.54 -14.82 0.28
N HIS A 72 -2.77 -14.48 0.63
CA HIS A 72 -3.84 -15.46 0.81
C HIS A 72 -4.09 -16.24 -0.50
N PRO A 73 -4.11 -17.58 -0.49
CA PRO A 73 -4.24 -18.39 -1.72
C PRO A 73 -5.44 -18.01 -2.59
N ARG A 74 -6.61 -17.78 -2.00
CA ARG A 74 -7.81 -17.33 -2.74
C ARG A 74 -7.60 -15.99 -3.46
N LEU A 75 -6.86 -15.07 -2.85
CA LEU A 75 -6.63 -13.74 -3.41
C LEU A 75 -5.64 -13.79 -4.57
N VAL A 76 -4.52 -14.50 -4.41
CA VAL A 76 -3.50 -14.59 -5.47
C VAL A 76 -4.03 -15.32 -6.72
N ASN A 77 -4.84 -16.37 -6.56
CA ASN A 77 -5.49 -17.04 -7.69
C ASN A 77 -6.50 -16.11 -8.40
N ALA A 78 -7.28 -15.34 -7.66
CA ALA A 78 -8.22 -14.39 -8.24
C ALA A 78 -7.49 -13.27 -9.02
N LEU A 79 -6.38 -12.77 -8.48
CA LEU A 79 -5.56 -11.76 -9.16
C LEU A 79 -4.93 -12.32 -10.43
N ALA A 80 -4.38 -13.54 -10.41
CA ALA A 80 -3.86 -14.18 -11.62
C ALA A 80 -4.93 -14.23 -12.72
N ALA A 81 -6.12 -14.75 -12.41
CA ALA A 81 -7.23 -14.82 -13.37
C ALA A 81 -7.66 -13.45 -13.91
N VAL A 82 -7.60 -12.38 -13.09
CA VAL A 82 -7.90 -11.01 -13.54
C VAL A 82 -6.81 -10.47 -14.46
N TYR A 83 -5.53 -10.69 -14.14
CA TYR A 83 -4.42 -10.07 -14.87
C TYR A 83 -3.95 -10.85 -16.10
N GLU A 84 -4.16 -12.16 -16.19
CA GLU A 84 -3.77 -12.96 -17.36
C GLU A 84 -4.28 -12.40 -18.70
N PRO A 85 -5.58 -12.03 -18.86
CA PRO A 85 -6.07 -11.43 -20.10
C PRO A 85 -5.44 -10.06 -20.39
N HIS A 86 -5.14 -9.28 -19.35
CA HIS A 86 -4.56 -7.94 -19.49
C HIS A 86 -3.07 -7.98 -19.85
N LEU A 87 -2.34 -8.97 -19.34
CA LEU A 87 -0.91 -9.15 -19.58
C LEU A 87 -0.61 -10.04 -20.79
N GLN A 88 -1.64 -10.68 -21.37
CA GLN A 88 -1.52 -11.62 -22.50
C GLN A 88 -0.49 -12.74 -22.25
N ARG A 89 -0.36 -13.17 -20.99
CA ARG A 89 0.49 -14.29 -20.56
C ARG A 89 -0.16 -15.02 -19.39
N LEU A 90 0.22 -16.28 -19.20
CA LEU A 90 -0.09 -17.00 -17.98
C LEU A 90 0.63 -16.36 -16.79
N VAL A 91 -0.05 -16.28 -15.64
CA VAL A 91 0.46 -15.67 -14.41
C VAL A 91 0.44 -16.74 -13.32
N ASP A 92 1.61 -17.15 -12.84
CA ASP A 92 1.67 -18.13 -11.75
C ASP A 92 1.33 -17.42 -10.42
N PRO A 93 0.23 -17.80 -9.73
CA PRO A 93 -0.21 -17.15 -8.50
C PRO A 93 0.75 -17.35 -7.33
N ILE A 94 1.67 -18.30 -7.40
CA ILE A 94 2.65 -18.61 -6.36
C ILE A 94 3.93 -17.80 -6.54
N THR A 95 4.41 -17.63 -7.78
CA THR A 95 5.70 -17.01 -8.07
C THR A 95 5.60 -15.58 -8.60
N ASP A 96 4.54 -15.24 -9.32
CA ASP A 96 4.43 -13.95 -10.01
C ASP A 96 3.64 -12.90 -9.22
N ILE A 97 2.98 -13.31 -8.13
CA ILE A 97 2.11 -12.45 -7.33
C ILE A 97 2.58 -12.41 -5.87
N LEU A 98 2.82 -11.20 -5.39
CA LEU A 98 3.10 -10.88 -3.98
C LEU A 98 2.04 -9.89 -3.47
N ILE A 99 1.36 -10.25 -2.39
CA ILE A 99 0.45 -9.34 -1.69
C ILE A 99 1.25 -8.48 -0.71
N SER A 100 1.02 -7.17 -0.75
CA SER A 100 1.66 -6.17 0.11
C SER A 100 0.61 -5.34 0.87
N VAL A 101 1.08 -4.47 1.76
CA VAL A 101 0.21 -3.51 2.46
C VAL A 101 -0.05 -2.30 1.55
N GLY A 102 -0.98 -2.48 0.62
CA GLY A 102 -1.36 -1.48 -0.37
C GLY A 102 -0.24 -1.15 -1.38
N ALA A 103 -0.55 -0.27 -2.33
CA ALA A 103 0.40 0.11 -3.38
C ALA A 103 1.68 0.75 -2.81
N TYR A 104 1.56 1.50 -1.71
CA TYR A 104 2.70 2.11 -1.01
C TYR A 104 3.70 1.05 -0.50
N GLY A 105 3.19 -0.05 0.07
CA GLY A 105 4.00 -1.18 0.49
C GLY A 105 4.69 -1.88 -0.68
N SER A 106 3.99 -2.06 -1.81
CA SER A 106 4.60 -2.62 -3.03
C SER A 106 5.78 -1.77 -3.50
N LEU A 107 5.61 -0.46 -3.60
CA LEU A 107 6.68 0.46 -4.04
C LEU A 107 7.88 0.39 -3.09
N PHE A 108 7.64 0.36 -1.78
CA PHE A 108 8.70 0.20 -0.79
C PHE A 108 9.47 -1.11 -0.98
N CYS A 109 8.77 -2.25 -1.12
CA CYS A 109 9.41 -3.55 -1.33
C CYS A 109 10.23 -3.59 -2.62
N ILE A 110 9.72 -3.03 -3.72
CA ILE A 110 10.42 -2.99 -5.01
C ILE A 110 11.70 -2.16 -4.89
N ILE A 111 11.61 -0.95 -4.34
CA ILE A 111 12.77 -0.05 -4.21
C ILE A 111 13.82 -0.68 -3.28
N GLN A 112 13.42 -1.22 -2.13
CA GLN A 112 14.36 -1.89 -1.21
C GLN A 112 14.95 -3.18 -1.79
N GLY A 113 14.23 -3.88 -2.65
CA GLY A 113 14.68 -5.14 -3.24
C GLY A 113 15.58 -4.98 -4.46
N LEU A 114 15.49 -3.85 -5.17
CA LEU A 114 16.19 -3.65 -6.45
C LEU A 114 17.28 -2.56 -6.41
N VAL A 115 17.19 -1.57 -5.52
CA VAL A 115 18.06 -0.37 -5.55
C VAL A 115 19.16 -0.46 -4.50
N ASN A 116 20.43 -0.39 -4.94
CA ASN A 116 21.63 -0.37 -4.11
C ASN A 116 22.30 1.02 -4.10
N PRO A 117 23.22 1.27 -3.16
CA PRO A 117 24.02 2.50 -3.17
C PRO A 117 24.83 2.63 -4.47
N GLY A 118 24.59 3.71 -5.21
CA GLY A 118 25.24 3.99 -6.50
C GLY A 118 24.34 3.74 -7.72
N ASP A 119 23.20 3.07 -7.54
CA ASP A 119 22.22 2.88 -8.62
C ASP A 119 21.46 4.18 -8.92
N GLU A 120 21.18 4.41 -10.20
CA GLU A 120 20.40 5.57 -10.66
C GLU A 120 18.94 5.17 -10.89
N VAL A 121 18.01 6.00 -10.40
CA VAL A 121 16.56 5.80 -10.57
C VAL A 121 15.97 7.02 -11.27
N SER A 122 15.41 6.83 -12.45
CA SER A 122 14.69 7.89 -13.17
C SER A 122 13.30 8.09 -12.56
N ILE A 123 13.01 9.31 -12.09
CA ILE A 123 11.69 9.69 -11.57
C ILE A 123 11.08 10.71 -12.53
N LEU A 124 9.92 10.40 -13.10
CA LEU A 124 9.17 11.33 -13.92
C LEU A 124 8.46 12.34 -13.01
N CYS A 125 8.91 13.57 -13.01
CA CYS A 125 8.22 14.69 -12.40
C CYS A 125 7.56 15.52 -13.50
N TRP A 126 6.24 15.45 -13.60
CA TRP A 126 5.49 16.41 -14.40
C TRP A 126 5.20 17.61 -13.53
N MET A 127 5.80 18.75 -13.86
CA MET A 127 5.36 20.04 -13.32
C MET A 127 4.05 20.39 -14.03
N ALA A 128 2.95 20.34 -13.29
CA ALA A 128 1.70 21.00 -13.66
C ALA A 128 1.77 22.49 -13.30
#